data_AF-A0A2G2XVQ0-F1
#
_entry.id   AF-A0A2G2XVQ0-F1
#
_cell.length_a   1.000
_cell.length_b   1.000
_cell.length_c   1.000
_cell.angle_alpha   90.00
_cell.angle_beta   90.00
_cell.angle_gamma   90.00
#
_symmetry.space_group_name_H-M   'P 1'
#
loop_
_entity.id
_entity.type
_entity.pdbx_description
1 polymer ?
#
loop_
_entity_poly.entity_id
_entity_poly.type
_entity_poly.pdbx_seq_one_letter_code
_entity_poly.pdbx_strand_id
1 'polypeptide(L)'
;MKTCQFRYPYDQYDRIWPRPASNLESQVTRTQPSIIKEIIAERHSLLRPAFVLQTALTHPERLSFLHEDLDTGYYTYTLFLYFLEPSDSAQAGQRVFYIYINNKKRLKVDILASGSRYMDVVLKVRANKVVNLTMIKASNLSHLGPICNGYEILKTIPRVKETATEECNFI
;
A
#
# COMPACT_ATOMS: atom_id res chain seq x y z
N MET A 1 -6.34 -8.77 23.64
CA MET A 1 -5.26 -9.00 22.65
C MET A 1 -4.53 -7.68 22.45
N LYS A 2 -3.19 -7.65 22.58
CA LYS A 2 -2.41 -6.41 22.49
C LYS A 2 -2.34 -5.94 21.03
N THR A 3 -2.98 -4.82 20.73
CA THR A 3 -2.82 -4.09 19.47
C THR A 3 -1.39 -3.59 19.36
N CYS A 4 -0.58 -4.20 18.47
CA CYS A 4 0.72 -3.64 18.11
C CYS A 4 0.47 -2.48 17.15
N GLN A 5 0.20 -1.30 17.71
CA GLN A 5 0.12 -0.05 16.95
C GLN A 5 1.54 0.51 16.85
N PHE A 6 2.09 0.51 15.63
CA PHE A 6 3.32 1.24 15.35
C PHE A 6 3.01 2.73 15.41
N ARG A 7 3.78 3.43 16.24
CA ARG A 7 3.68 4.85 16.55
C ARG A 7 5.09 5.43 16.63
N TYR A 8 5.22 6.72 16.87
CA TYR A 8 6.50 7.33 17.22
C TYR A 8 7.25 6.49 18.27
N PRO A 9 8.56 6.22 18.13
CA PRO A 9 9.51 6.77 17.15
C PRO A 9 9.62 5.99 15.83
N TYR A 10 8.83 4.94 15.63
CA TYR A 10 8.91 4.08 14.43
C TYR A 10 8.28 4.72 13.19
N ASP A 11 7.26 5.57 13.37
CA ASP A 11 6.74 6.48 12.36
C ASP A 11 6.98 7.93 12.83
N GLN A 12 7.78 8.70 12.10
CA GLN A 12 8.06 10.11 12.42
C GLN A 12 6.80 10.99 12.35
N TYR A 13 5.76 10.53 11.63
CA TYR A 13 4.48 11.22 11.51
C TYR A 13 3.39 10.61 12.40
N ASP A 14 3.76 9.69 13.31
CA ASP A 14 2.87 9.02 14.29
C ASP A 14 1.58 8.42 13.70
N ARG A 15 1.61 7.99 12.43
CA ARG A 15 0.44 7.36 11.79
C ARG A 15 0.19 5.99 12.37
N ILE A 16 -1.09 5.64 12.52
CA ILE A 16 -1.51 4.32 12.96
C ILE A 16 -1.69 3.41 11.75
N TRP A 17 -0.96 2.30 11.74
CA TRP A 17 -1.11 1.22 10.77
C TRP A 17 -1.82 0.05 11.44
N PRO A 18 -3.15 -0.09 11.27
CA PRO A 18 -3.88 -1.19 11.87
C PRO A 18 -3.45 -2.51 11.24
N ARG A 19 -3.31 -3.55 12.06
CA ARG A 19 -3.13 -4.90 11.53
C ARG A 19 -4.37 -5.33 10.74
N PRO A 20 -4.19 -6.18 9.73
CA PRO A 20 -5.32 -6.86 9.12
C PRO A 20 -6.09 -7.68 10.16
N ALA A 21 -7.37 -7.91 9.88
CA ALA A 21 -8.23 -8.71 10.74
C ALA A 21 -7.60 -10.09 11.06
N SER A 22 -7.86 -10.63 12.25
CA SER A 22 -7.19 -11.83 12.79
C SER A 22 -7.28 -13.06 11.89
N ASN A 23 -8.29 -13.14 11.02
CA ASN A 23 -8.46 -14.20 10.03
C ASN A 23 -7.43 -14.19 8.88
N LEU A 24 -6.62 -13.14 8.75
CA LEU A 24 -5.61 -12.99 7.70
C LEU A 24 -4.18 -13.25 8.21
N GLU A 25 -3.99 -13.59 9.49
CA GLU A 25 -2.65 -13.80 10.08
C GLU A 25 -1.87 -14.95 9.40
N SER A 26 -2.54 -16.00 8.91
CA SER A 26 -1.89 -17.10 8.18
C SER A 26 -1.38 -16.71 6.80
N GLN A 27 -1.74 -15.52 6.30
CA GLN A 27 -1.35 -14.98 5.01
C GLN A 27 -0.23 -13.94 5.11
N VAL A 28 0.28 -13.68 6.33
CA VAL A 28 1.34 -12.71 6.58
C VAL A 28 2.70 -13.32 6.26
N THR A 29 3.37 -12.74 5.27
CA THR A 29 4.78 -13.00 4.96
C THR A 29 5.66 -11.95 5.64
N ARG A 30 6.77 -12.37 6.24
CA ARG A 30 7.80 -11.46 6.77
C ARG A 30 8.93 -11.30 5.77
N THR A 31 9.37 -10.08 5.58
CA THR A 31 10.54 -9.75 4.76
C THR A 31 11.81 -9.99 5.55
N GLN A 32 12.85 -10.52 4.90
CA GLN A 32 14.15 -10.66 5.56
C GLN A 32 14.75 -9.28 5.92
N PRO A 33 15.41 -9.15 7.09
CA PRO A 33 16.04 -7.90 7.50
C PRO A 33 17.11 -7.38 6.54
N SER A 34 17.81 -8.25 5.80
CA SER A 34 18.79 -7.88 4.78
C SER A 34 18.17 -7.05 3.66
N ILE A 35 17.06 -7.53 3.08
CA ILE A 35 16.30 -6.84 2.02
C ILE A 35 15.80 -5.48 2.51
N ILE A 36 15.33 -5.40 3.76
CA ILE A 36 14.87 -4.13 4.34
C ILE A 36 16.03 -3.13 4.45
N LYS A 37 17.20 -3.58 4.90
CA LYS A 37 18.40 -2.72 4.98
C LYS A 37 18.84 -2.21 3.61
N GLU A 38 18.83 -3.07 2.60
CA GLU A 38 19.16 -2.71 1.21
C GLU A 38 18.21 -1.61 0.70
N ILE A 39 16.91 -1.80 0.86
CA ILE A 39 15.91 -0.81 0.42
C ILE A 39 16.03 0.53 1.16
N ILE A 40 16.30 0.51 2.46
CA ILE A 40 16.55 1.73 3.24
C ILE A 40 17.81 2.45 2.73
N ALA A 41 18.87 1.71 2.40
CA ALA A 41 20.11 2.27 1.87
C ALA A 41 19.92 2.90 0.47
N GLU A 42 19.14 2.25 -0.41
CA GLU A 42 18.89 2.75 -1.76
C GLU A 42 18.00 4.00 -1.81
N ARG A 43 16.97 4.06 -0.96
CA ARG A 43 15.90 5.07 -1.07
C ARG A 43 16.06 6.24 -0.11
N HIS A 44 17.06 6.20 0.77
CA HIS A 44 17.21 7.10 1.92
C HIS A 44 15.92 7.18 2.77
N SER A 45 15.93 7.93 3.88
CA SER A 45 14.83 8.00 4.88
C SER A 45 13.47 8.53 4.39
N LEU A 46 13.27 8.68 3.08
CA LEU A 46 12.03 9.11 2.42
C LEU A 46 10.98 8.01 2.31
N LEU A 47 11.32 6.77 2.67
CA LEU A 47 10.37 5.68 2.65
C LEU A 47 9.25 5.93 3.67
N ARG A 48 8.02 5.68 3.21
CA ARG A 48 6.91 5.31 4.09
C ARG A 48 7.36 4.21 5.04
N PRO A 49 6.81 4.16 6.25
CA PRO A 49 7.58 3.70 7.39
C PRO A 49 8.15 2.32 7.13
N ALA A 50 9.48 2.17 7.22
CA ALA A 50 10.17 0.95 6.81
C ALA A 50 9.63 -0.31 7.52
N PHE A 51 8.98 -0.15 8.67
CA PHE A 51 8.28 -1.23 9.37
C PHE A 51 7.08 -1.80 8.59
N VAL A 52 6.35 -0.99 7.82
CA VAL A 52 5.23 -1.47 6.98
C VAL A 52 5.76 -2.45 5.94
N LEU A 53 6.97 -2.23 5.44
CA LEU A 53 7.60 -3.09 4.43
C LEU A 53 8.16 -4.40 5.02
N GLN A 54 8.30 -4.52 6.34
CA GLN A 54 8.78 -5.75 7.00
C GLN A 54 7.76 -6.89 6.93
N THR A 55 6.50 -6.58 6.64
CA THR A 55 5.44 -7.56 6.50
C THR A 55 4.64 -7.32 5.24
N ALA A 56 4.02 -8.36 4.72
CA ALA A 56 3.05 -8.26 3.65
C ALA A 56 1.97 -9.32 3.80
N LEU A 57 0.76 -9.01 3.34
CA LEU A 57 -0.22 -10.04 3.04
C LEU A 57 0.07 -10.63 1.67
N THR A 58 0.01 -11.95 1.58
CA THR A 58 0.18 -12.72 0.35
C THR A 58 -0.93 -13.75 0.22
N HIS A 59 -1.41 -13.97 -0.98
CA HIS A 59 -2.37 -15.04 -1.26
C HIS A 59 -2.01 -15.69 -2.60
N PRO A 60 -2.16 -17.01 -2.79
CA PRO A 60 -1.81 -17.69 -4.04
C PRO A 60 -2.54 -17.10 -5.26
N GLU A 61 -3.83 -16.77 -5.12
CA GLU A 61 -4.64 -16.26 -6.24
C GLU A 61 -5.13 -14.80 -6.08
N ARG A 62 -5.67 -14.43 -4.92
CA ARG A 62 -6.39 -13.16 -4.74
C ARG A 62 -6.28 -12.57 -3.34
N LEU A 63 -6.04 -11.25 -3.26
CA LEU A 63 -6.25 -10.45 -2.05
C LEU A 63 -7.45 -9.51 -2.27
N SER A 64 -8.32 -9.37 -1.28
CA SER A 64 -9.46 -8.45 -1.33
C SER A 64 -9.64 -7.71 -0.02
N PHE A 65 -9.82 -6.39 -0.12
CA PHE A 65 -10.03 -5.48 0.99
C PHE A 65 -11.28 -4.66 0.69
N LEU A 66 -12.30 -4.80 1.54
CA LEU A 66 -13.53 -4.04 1.47
C LEU A 66 -13.53 -3.00 2.58
N HIS A 67 -13.61 -1.73 2.19
CA HIS A 67 -13.81 -0.59 3.08
C HIS A 67 -15.23 -0.08 2.87
N GLU A 68 -16.00 0.05 3.94
CA GLU A 68 -17.42 0.51 3.93
C GLU A 68 -17.64 1.75 4.81
N ASP A 69 -16.55 2.31 5.32
CA ASP A 69 -16.43 3.39 6.28
C ASP A 69 -15.99 4.71 5.64
N LEU A 70 -16.04 4.82 4.32
CA LEU A 70 -15.77 6.09 3.63
C LEU A 70 -16.97 7.04 3.76
N ASP A 71 -16.71 8.33 3.56
CA ASP A 71 -17.76 9.35 3.53
C ASP A 71 -18.89 9.01 2.55
N THR A 72 -20.11 9.40 2.93
CA THR A 72 -21.35 9.18 2.18
C THR A 72 -21.50 10.08 0.94
N GLY A 73 -20.62 11.06 0.75
CA GLY A 73 -20.56 11.88 -0.45
C GLY A 73 -19.78 11.19 -1.57
N TYR A 74 -20.01 11.59 -2.82
CA TYR A 74 -19.25 11.07 -3.96
C TYR A 74 -17.96 11.87 -4.14
N TYR A 75 -16.86 11.39 -3.56
CA TYR A 75 -15.57 12.06 -3.56
C TYR A 75 -14.53 11.34 -4.38
N THR A 76 -13.48 12.08 -4.77
CA THR A 76 -12.26 11.49 -5.31
C THR A 76 -11.38 11.07 -4.14
N TYR A 77 -10.91 9.82 -4.17
CA TYR A 77 -9.92 9.29 -3.26
C TYR A 77 -8.64 8.97 -4.01
N THR A 78 -7.50 9.22 -3.37
CA THR A 78 -6.18 8.82 -3.83
C THR A 78 -5.73 7.64 -2.98
N LEU A 79 -5.49 6.51 -3.65
CA LEU A 79 -4.99 5.29 -3.05
C LEU A 79 -3.49 5.21 -3.30
N PHE A 80 -2.74 5.03 -2.24
CA PHE A 80 -1.31 4.72 -2.30
C PHE A 80 -1.11 3.27 -1.87
N LEU A 81 -0.42 2.47 -2.67
CA LEU A 81 -0.21 1.04 -2.45
C LEU A 81 1.30 0.74 -2.38
N TYR A 82 1.72 -0.09 -1.43
CA TYR A 82 3.14 -0.46 -1.23
C TYR A 82 3.37 -1.93 -1.47
N PHE A 83 4.40 -2.20 -2.26
CA PHE A 83 4.84 -3.53 -2.62
C PHE A 83 6.35 -3.65 -2.42
N LEU A 84 6.75 -4.72 -1.75
CA LEU A 84 8.13 -5.16 -1.64
C LEU A 84 8.16 -6.65 -1.92
N GLU A 85 9.02 -7.10 -2.84
CA GLU A 85 9.24 -8.52 -3.08
C GLU A 85 10.19 -9.09 -2.01
N PRO A 86 9.71 -9.99 -1.12
CA PRO A 86 10.50 -10.49 0.00
C PRO A 86 11.45 -11.63 -0.35
N SER A 87 11.39 -12.21 -1.55
CA SER A 87 12.21 -13.36 -1.93
C SER A 87 13.40 -12.97 -2.81
N ASP A 88 14.63 -13.21 -2.37
CA ASP A 88 15.87 -12.96 -3.13
C ASP A 88 15.95 -13.73 -4.46
N SER A 89 15.29 -14.89 -4.53
CA SER A 89 15.25 -15.73 -5.71
C SER A 89 14.16 -15.36 -6.72
N ALA A 90 13.22 -14.49 -6.35
CA ALA A 90 12.15 -14.08 -7.26
C ALA A 90 12.72 -13.27 -8.43
N GLN A 91 12.16 -13.48 -9.61
CA GLN A 91 12.51 -12.80 -10.85
C GLN A 91 11.32 -12.06 -11.45
N ALA A 92 11.58 -11.08 -12.32
CA ALA A 92 10.55 -10.42 -13.11
C ALA A 92 9.68 -11.46 -13.83
N GLY A 93 8.37 -11.21 -13.90
CA GLY A 93 7.39 -12.12 -14.47
C GLY A 93 6.91 -13.24 -13.52
N GLN A 94 7.58 -13.52 -12.41
CA GLN A 94 7.13 -14.58 -11.49
C GLN A 94 5.97 -14.15 -10.60
N ARG A 95 5.95 -12.90 -10.13
CA ARG A 95 4.83 -12.30 -9.41
C ARG A 95 4.18 -11.21 -10.25
N VAL A 96 3.09 -11.57 -10.91
CA VAL A 96 2.34 -10.67 -11.78
C VAL A 96 0.87 -10.71 -11.41
N PHE A 97 0.32 -9.57 -11.06
CA PHE A 97 -1.08 -9.46 -10.65
C PHE A 97 -1.72 -8.17 -11.18
N TYR A 98 -3.04 -8.15 -11.22
CA TYR A 98 -3.85 -7.01 -11.59
C TYR A 98 -4.48 -6.39 -10.36
N ILE A 99 -4.44 -5.06 -10.28
CA ILE A 99 -5.18 -4.29 -9.30
C ILE A 99 -6.55 -3.94 -9.87
N TYR A 100 -7.59 -4.20 -9.10
CA TYR A 100 -8.97 -3.81 -9.34
C TYR A 100 -9.41 -2.87 -8.22
N ILE A 101 -10.12 -1.80 -8.58
CA ILE A 101 -10.83 -0.95 -7.63
C ILE A 101 -12.29 -0.94 -8.04
N ASN A 102 -13.19 -1.27 -7.11
CA ASN A 102 -14.63 -1.39 -7.35
C ASN A 102 -14.92 -2.27 -8.57
N ASN A 103 -14.26 -3.44 -8.63
CA ASN A 103 -14.33 -4.43 -9.71
C ASN A 103 -13.85 -3.95 -11.09
N LYS A 104 -13.31 -2.73 -11.21
CA LYS A 104 -12.71 -2.23 -12.45
C LYS A 104 -11.20 -2.45 -12.42
N LYS A 105 -10.68 -3.15 -13.43
CA LYS A 105 -9.24 -3.33 -13.64
C LYS A 105 -8.56 -1.97 -13.79
N ARG A 106 -7.47 -1.74 -13.06
CA ARG A 106 -6.75 -0.45 -13.04
C ARG A 106 -5.35 -0.58 -13.57
N LEU A 107 -4.59 -1.55 -13.06
CA LEU A 107 -3.16 -1.66 -13.32
C LEU A 107 -2.71 -3.13 -13.33
N LYS A 108 -1.71 -3.45 -14.16
CA LYS A 108 -0.92 -4.68 -14.08
C LYS A 108 0.37 -4.37 -13.31
N VAL A 109 0.67 -5.18 -12.31
CA VAL A 109 1.86 -5.03 -11.46
C VAL A 109 2.79 -6.21 -11.69
N ASP A 110 4.05 -5.90 -11.90
CA ASP A 110 5.21 -6.79 -11.81
C ASP A 110 6.30 -5.96 -11.11
N ILE A 111 6.55 -6.28 -9.84
CA ILE A 111 7.41 -5.46 -8.96
C ILE A 111 8.83 -5.41 -9.53
N LEU A 112 9.37 -6.57 -9.89
CA LEU A 112 10.76 -6.73 -10.30
C LEU A 112 11.02 -6.29 -11.75
N ALA A 113 9.99 -6.16 -12.59
CA ALA A 113 10.13 -5.56 -13.91
C ALA A 113 10.58 -4.09 -13.87
N SER A 114 10.46 -3.41 -12.73
CA SER A 114 10.96 -2.04 -12.52
C SER A 114 12.48 -1.97 -12.28
N GLY A 115 13.16 -3.11 -12.11
CA GLY A 115 14.57 -3.17 -11.70
C GLY A 115 14.80 -2.92 -10.21
N SER A 116 13.74 -2.69 -9.42
CA SER A 116 13.80 -2.57 -7.96
C SER A 116 12.89 -3.62 -7.31
N ARG A 117 13.23 -4.04 -6.10
CA ARG A 117 12.39 -4.93 -5.28
C ARG A 117 11.21 -4.20 -4.65
N TYR A 118 11.25 -2.87 -4.61
CA TYR A 118 10.21 -2.01 -4.07
C TYR A 118 9.48 -1.28 -5.18
N MET A 119 8.16 -1.21 -5.06
CA MET A 119 7.29 -0.43 -5.93
C MET A 119 6.15 0.18 -5.12
N ASP A 120 5.88 1.46 -5.35
CA ASP A 120 4.63 2.07 -4.95
C ASP A 120 3.77 2.48 -6.15
N VAL A 121 2.47 2.45 -5.93
CA VAL A 121 1.46 2.74 -6.95
C VAL A 121 0.48 3.77 -6.38
N VAL A 122 0.17 4.78 -7.19
CA VAL A 122 -0.84 5.80 -6.87
C VAL A 122 -2.00 5.68 -7.84
N LEU A 123 -3.21 5.46 -7.32
CA LEU A 123 -4.43 5.35 -8.11
C LEU A 123 -5.48 6.32 -7.59
N LYS A 124 -6.22 6.95 -8.51
CA LYS A 124 -7.39 7.76 -8.16
C LYS A 124 -8.66 6.97 -8.43
N VAL A 125 -9.64 7.10 -7.54
CA VAL A 125 -10.98 6.52 -7.70
C VAL A 125 -12.02 7.52 -7.24
N ARG A 126 -13.18 7.56 -7.90
CA ARG A 126 -14.37 8.17 -7.31
C ARG A 126 -15.24 7.11 -6.66
N ALA A 127 -15.61 7.35 -5.41
CA ALA A 127 -16.39 6.42 -4.61
C ALA A 127 -17.30 7.18 -3.64
N ASN A 128 -18.32 6.48 -3.17
CA ASN A 128 -19.19 6.89 -2.07
C ASN A 128 -19.32 5.69 -1.16
N LYS A 129 -19.03 5.87 0.13
CA LYS A 129 -19.12 4.89 1.21
C LYS A 129 -18.19 3.68 1.10
N VAL A 130 -18.03 3.12 -0.09
CA VAL A 130 -17.39 1.84 -0.32
C VAL A 130 -16.23 1.94 -1.31
N VAL A 131 -15.08 1.38 -0.93
CA VAL A 131 -13.99 1.03 -1.84
C VAL A 131 -13.64 -0.44 -1.65
N ASN A 132 -13.75 -1.20 -2.74
CA ASN A 132 -13.26 -2.56 -2.84
C ASN A 132 -11.93 -2.56 -3.60
N LEU A 133 -10.83 -2.78 -2.89
CA LEU A 133 -9.51 -2.99 -3.45
C LEU A 133 -9.27 -4.48 -3.59
N THR A 134 -9.06 -4.96 -4.81
CA THR A 134 -8.78 -6.37 -5.08
C THR A 134 -7.53 -6.50 -5.92
N MET A 135 -6.68 -7.48 -5.59
CA MET A 135 -5.51 -7.87 -6.37
C MET A 135 -5.69 -9.32 -6.81
N ILE A 136 -5.54 -9.59 -8.11
CA ILE A 136 -5.76 -10.92 -8.69
C ILE A 136 -4.56 -11.30 -9.53
N LYS A 137 -4.02 -12.50 -9.33
CA LYS A 137 -2.97 -13.07 -10.17
C LYS A 137 -3.30 -12.97 -11.67
N ALA A 138 -2.31 -12.58 -12.48
CA ALA A 138 -2.56 -12.14 -13.86
C ALA A 138 -2.66 -13.28 -14.89
N SER A 139 -1.97 -14.39 -14.66
CA SER A 139 -1.99 -15.56 -15.53
C SER A 139 -1.51 -16.79 -14.76
N ASN A 140 -1.72 -17.97 -15.35
CA ASN A 140 -1.15 -19.24 -14.92
C ASN A 140 0.39 -19.28 -15.02
N LEU A 141 1.00 -18.44 -15.87
CA LEU A 141 2.45 -18.33 -16.00
C LEU A 141 3.10 -17.55 -14.85
N SER A 142 2.34 -16.71 -14.15
CA SER A 142 2.80 -16.18 -12.88
C SER A 142 2.78 -17.32 -11.86
N HIS A 143 3.88 -17.53 -11.15
CA HIS A 143 3.97 -18.59 -10.14
C HIS A 143 3.52 -18.08 -8.76
N LEU A 144 3.79 -16.82 -8.48
CA LEU A 144 3.51 -16.18 -7.20
C LEU A 144 2.25 -15.32 -7.29
N GLY A 145 1.38 -15.44 -6.29
CA GLY A 145 0.16 -14.64 -6.22
C GLY A 145 0.38 -13.18 -5.80
N PRO A 146 -0.68 -12.38 -5.66
CA PRO A 146 -0.58 -10.99 -5.23
C PRO A 146 0.06 -10.84 -3.84
N ILE A 147 0.67 -9.69 -3.62
CA ILE A 147 1.28 -9.25 -2.36
C ILE A 147 0.88 -7.81 -2.05
N CYS A 148 0.73 -7.46 -0.78
CA CYS A 148 0.49 -6.09 -0.33
C CYS A 148 1.14 -5.84 1.03
N ASN A 149 2.07 -4.90 1.11
CA ASN A 149 2.72 -4.51 2.37
C ASN A 149 1.85 -3.52 3.16
N GLY A 150 1.17 -2.62 2.46
CA GLY A 150 0.25 -1.67 3.05
C GLY A 150 -0.35 -0.74 2.01
N TYR A 151 -1.32 0.06 2.45
CA TYR A 151 -1.92 1.09 1.62
C TYR A 151 -2.51 2.23 2.45
N GLU A 152 -2.63 3.40 1.83
CA GLU A 152 -3.32 4.59 2.37
C GLU A 152 -4.48 4.96 1.43
N ILE A 153 -5.63 5.34 1.98
CA ILE A 153 -6.79 5.85 1.23
C ILE A 153 -7.05 7.28 1.71
N LEU A 154 -6.77 8.26 0.85
CA LEU A 154 -6.90 9.67 1.20
C LEU A 154 -8.01 10.33 0.39
N LYS A 155 -8.98 10.95 1.07
CA LYS A 155 -9.98 11.81 0.43
C LYS A 155 -9.29 13.03 -0.17
N THR A 156 -9.49 13.26 -1.45
CA THR A 156 -8.96 14.43 -2.15
C THR A 156 -9.95 15.58 -2.02
N ILE A 157 -9.57 16.59 -1.26
CA ILE A 157 -10.36 17.82 -1.08
C ILE A 157 -9.90 18.82 -2.15
N PRO A 158 -10.80 19.46 -2.91
CA PRO A 158 -10.44 20.56 -3.79
C PRO A 158 -9.73 21.64 -2.99
N ARG A 159 -8.66 22.21 -3.54
CA ARG A 159 -8.02 23.37 -2.93
C ARG A 159 -9.04 24.51 -2.88
N VAL A 160 -9.51 24.85 -1.69
CA VAL A 160 -10.20 26.11 -1.45
C VAL A 160 -9.11 27.18 -1.36
N LYS A 161 -9.20 28.25 -2.15
CA LYS A 161 -8.33 29.42 -2.01
C LYS A 161 -8.76 30.20 -0.77
N GLU A 162 -8.47 29.69 0.42
CA GLU A 162 -8.63 30.44 1.67
C GLU A 162 -7.28 30.55 2.36
N THR A 163 -6.49 31.49 1.84
CA THR A 163 -5.43 32.25 2.52
C THR A 163 -4.86 33.21 1.48
N ALA A 164 -5.24 34.48 1.58
CA ALA A 164 -4.45 35.56 0.99
C ALA A 164 -3.09 35.57 1.68
N THR A 165 -2.03 35.93 0.96
CA THR A 165 -0.64 35.92 1.41
C THR A 165 -0.34 36.94 2.53
N GLU A 166 -1.35 37.54 3.17
CA GLU A 166 -1.20 38.68 4.08
C GLU A 166 -1.38 38.36 5.58
N GLU A 167 -1.68 37.12 5.98
CA GLU A 167 -1.81 36.76 7.41
C GLU A 167 -0.64 35.94 7.94
N CYS A 168 0.59 36.41 7.71
CA CYS A 168 1.74 35.94 8.47
C CYS A 168 2.52 37.16 8.99
N ASN A 169 1.95 37.83 9.99
CA ASN A 169 2.74 38.73 10.83
C ASN A 169 3.72 37.86 11.63
N PHE A 170 5.00 37.93 11.26
CA PHE A 170 6.08 37.52 12.14
C PHE A 170 6.05 38.44 13.36
N ILE A 171 5.71 37.90 14.53
CA ILE A 171 6.00 38.49 15.84
C ILE A 171 7.23 37.77 16.39
#